data_AF-A0A7K4RFV7-F1
#
_entry.id   AF-A0A7K4RFV7-F1
#
_cell.length_a   1.000
_cell.length_b   1.000
_cell.length_c   1.000
_cell.angle_alpha   90.00
_cell.angle_beta   90.00
_cell.angle_gamma   90.00
#
_symmetry.space_group_name_H-M   'P 1'
#
loop_
_entity.id
_entity.type
_entity.pdbx_description
1 polymer ?
#
loop_
_entity_poly.entity_id
_entity_poly.type
_entity_poly.pdbx_seq_one_letter_code
_entity_poly.pdbx_strand_id
1 'polypeptide(L)'
;MTDFEKKLYQDMISQLHNFAAVGDAARLKALLSRSPSLVNAAAGNGWTALMFAARNGHLEVVQVLLEQGCDRSIINKSRQTALDIAKFWGYKHIANLLANVKGDQKPSFLSNDVKEYENYFGMTLLDRRSDKRTDSKWLSKKQSHPTTIYILFSNLNPLVTLSGGIDSSQHPEVKLCRLYHKDVEQCLNQTEECTLIFLGVELGQNLTAACNGRVLQEDEEDRLVAWFALSIDSASAEKFKQKHEDCYFLHPPMPALLQLPEKEAGVVAQARSVLAWHDRYRFCPTCGSTTKTEEGGYKKTC
;
A
#
# COMPACT_ATOMS: atom_id res chain seq x y z
N MET A 1 -58.54 8.89 -14.33
CA MET A 1 -58.70 8.48 -12.93
C MET A 1 -59.93 9.14 -12.34
N THR A 2 -60.90 8.35 -11.88
CA THR A 2 -62.04 8.85 -11.11
C THR A 2 -61.56 9.45 -9.78
N ASP A 3 -62.34 10.34 -9.15
CA ASP A 3 -61.95 10.94 -7.85
C ASP A 3 -61.72 9.88 -6.76
N PHE A 4 -62.41 8.75 -6.86
CA PHE A 4 -62.21 7.60 -5.99
C PHE A 4 -60.84 6.94 -6.18
N GLU A 5 -60.40 6.73 -7.42
CA GLU A 5 -59.09 6.16 -7.74
C GLU A 5 -57.94 7.08 -7.30
N LYS A 6 -58.11 8.39 -7.42
CA LYS A 6 -57.13 9.37 -6.92
C LYS A 6 -56.98 9.29 -5.40
N LYS A 7 -58.10 9.16 -4.68
CA LYS A 7 -58.11 9.05 -3.23
C LYS A 7 -57.43 7.76 -2.76
N LEU A 8 -57.71 6.63 -3.42
CA LEU A 8 -57.07 5.35 -3.13
C LEU A 8 -55.55 5.40 -3.39
N TYR A 9 -55.12 6.02 -4.48
CA TYR A 9 -53.71 6.17 -4.80
C TYR A 9 -52.96 7.02 -3.75
N GLN A 10 -53.57 8.11 -3.29
CA GLN A 10 -53.01 8.95 -2.23
C GLN A 10 -52.93 8.23 -0.87
N ASP A 11 -53.91 7.38 -0.56
CA ASP A 11 -53.87 6.56 0.65
C ASP A 11 -52.72 5.54 0.59
N MET A 12 -52.52 4.88 -0.55
CA MET A 12 -51.39 3.96 -0.75
C MET A 12 -50.03 4.63 -0.64
N ILE A 13 -49.89 5.87 -1.14
CA ILE A 13 -48.66 6.67 -0.96
C ILE A 13 -48.43 6.96 0.52
N SER A 14 -49.49 7.35 1.24
CA SER A 14 -49.40 7.66 2.67
C SER A 14 -49.01 6.42 3.49
N GLN A 15 -49.55 5.25 3.14
CA GLN A 15 -49.17 3.97 3.75
C GLN A 15 -47.69 3.63 3.47
N LEU A 16 -47.23 3.80 2.23
CA LEU A 16 -45.82 3.56 1.87
C LEU A 16 -44.87 4.43 2.71
N HIS A 17 -45.17 5.72 2.84
CA HIS A 17 -44.35 6.64 3.63
C HIS A 17 -44.39 6.30 5.11
N ASN A 18 -45.53 5.88 5.64
CA ASN A 18 -45.66 5.43 7.03
C ASN A 18 -44.79 4.19 7.28
N PHE A 19 -44.88 3.16 6.44
CA PHE A 19 -44.04 1.96 6.57
C PHE A 19 -42.56 2.29 6.50
N ALA A 20 -42.17 3.22 5.62
CA ALA A 20 -40.79 3.66 5.52
C ALA A 20 -40.30 4.46 6.74
N ALA A 21 -41.19 5.24 7.36
CA ALA A 21 -40.89 6.02 8.56
C ALA A 21 -40.86 5.18 9.83
N VAL A 22 -41.64 4.09 9.92
CA VAL A 22 -41.65 3.17 11.06
C VAL A 22 -40.55 2.10 10.94
N GLY A 23 -40.12 1.79 9.73
CA GLY A 23 -39.13 0.74 9.46
C GLY A 23 -39.74 -0.63 9.14
N ASP A 24 -41.03 -0.70 8.79
CA ASP A 24 -41.71 -1.96 8.47
C ASP A 24 -41.39 -2.41 7.04
N ALA A 25 -40.23 -3.04 6.87
CA ALA A 25 -39.74 -3.53 5.58
C ALA A 25 -40.66 -4.59 4.96
N ALA A 26 -41.32 -5.42 5.78
CA ALA A 26 -42.19 -6.51 5.33
C ALA A 26 -43.45 -5.96 4.64
N ARG A 27 -44.16 -5.04 5.30
CA ARG A 27 -45.36 -4.41 4.72
C ARG A 27 -45.02 -3.49 3.55
N LEU A 28 -43.90 -2.78 3.62
CA LEU A 28 -43.41 -1.97 2.51
C LEU A 28 -43.13 -2.81 1.27
N LYS A 29 -42.44 -3.95 1.42
CA LYS A 29 -42.16 -4.88 0.32
C LYS A 29 -43.46 -5.44 -0.28
N ALA A 30 -44.41 -5.87 0.57
CA ALA A 30 -45.70 -6.39 0.12
C ALA A 30 -46.49 -5.34 -0.69
N LEU A 31 -46.49 -4.08 -0.25
CA LEU A 31 -47.16 -2.99 -0.96
C LEU A 31 -46.52 -2.70 -2.32
N LEU A 32 -45.18 -2.66 -2.39
CA LEU A 32 -44.44 -2.42 -3.63
C LEU A 32 -44.57 -3.59 -4.61
N SER A 33 -44.65 -4.84 -4.14
CA SER A 33 -44.92 -5.99 -5.00
C SER A 33 -46.29 -5.90 -5.69
N ARG A 34 -47.30 -5.30 -5.04
CA ARG A 34 -48.63 -5.08 -5.63
C ARG A 34 -48.69 -3.83 -6.51
N SER A 35 -47.86 -2.83 -6.23
CA SER A 35 -47.90 -1.53 -6.91
C SER A 35 -46.50 -0.93 -7.03
N PRO A 36 -45.68 -1.40 -7.99
CA PRO A 36 -44.29 -0.99 -8.14
C PRO A 36 -44.14 0.48 -8.56
N SER A 37 -45.16 1.08 -9.19
CA SER A 37 -45.18 2.49 -9.57
C SER A 37 -45.07 3.46 -8.39
N LEU A 38 -45.33 3.01 -7.16
CA LEU A 38 -45.26 3.82 -5.95
C LEU A 38 -43.83 4.06 -5.44
N VAL A 39 -42.82 3.32 -5.93
CA VAL A 39 -41.45 3.32 -5.38
C VAL A 39 -40.83 4.72 -5.28
N ASN A 40 -41.14 5.60 -6.23
CA ASN A 40 -40.63 6.98 -6.31
C ASN A 40 -41.70 8.03 -5.93
N ALA A 41 -42.84 7.61 -5.36
CA ALA A 41 -43.91 8.54 -5.00
C ALA A 41 -43.46 9.48 -3.88
N ALA A 42 -43.66 10.78 -4.13
CA ALA A 42 -43.32 11.85 -3.20
C ALA A 42 -44.57 12.37 -2.48
N ALA A 43 -44.42 12.70 -1.20
CA ALA A 43 -45.44 13.40 -0.42
C ALA A 43 -45.58 14.86 -0.89
N GLY A 44 -46.58 15.59 -0.38
CA GLY A 44 -46.81 17.00 -0.74
C GLY A 44 -45.64 17.94 -0.44
N ASN A 45 -44.68 17.53 0.39
CA ASN A 45 -43.44 18.25 0.71
C ASN A 45 -42.22 17.77 -0.12
N GLY A 46 -42.41 16.87 -1.09
CA GLY A 46 -41.35 16.30 -1.92
C GLY A 46 -40.58 15.15 -1.27
N TRP A 47 -41.02 14.64 -0.12
CA TRP A 47 -40.34 13.53 0.55
C TRP A 47 -40.73 12.17 -0.06
N THR A 48 -39.74 11.35 -0.39
CA THR A 48 -39.95 9.97 -0.85
C THR A 48 -39.82 8.97 0.31
N ALA A 49 -40.27 7.74 0.11
CA ALA A 49 -40.08 6.65 1.07
C ALA A 49 -38.59 6.46 1.45
N LEU A 50 -37.68 6.62 0.47
CA LEU A 50 -36.25 6.51 0.69
C LEU A 50 -35.72 7.58 1.66
N MET A 51 -36.24 8.81 1.58
CA MET A 51 -35.87 9.91 2.47
C MET A 51 -36.37 9.69 3.89
N PHE A 52 -37.59 9.17 4.07
CA PHE A 52 -38.11 8.81 5.40
C PHE A 52 -37.28 7.72 6.05
N ALA A 53 -36.95 6.66 5.30
CA ALA A 53 -36.11 5.57 5.79
C ALA A 53 -34.69 6.06 6.15
N ALA A 54 -34.10 6.94 5.31
CA ALA A 54 -32.79 7.53 5.57
C ALA A 54 -32.78 8.47 6.79
N ARG A 55 -33.85 9.24 7.01
CA ARG A 55 -34.00 10.12 8.18
C ARG A 55 -34.09 9.36 9.49
N ASN A 56 -34.75 8.20 9.49
CA ASN A 56 -35.02 7.44 10.71
C ASN A 56 -34.03 6.29 10.93
N GLY A 57 -33.03 6.11 10.06
CA GLY A 57 -31.99 5.10 10.25
C GLY A 57 -32.42 3.68 9.87
N HIS A 58 -33.49 3.50 9.09
CA HIS A 58 -34.02 2.18 8.76
C HIS A 58 -33.29 1.54 7.56
N LEU A 59 -32.13 0.94 7.84
CA LEU A 59 -31.28 0.31 6.83
C LEU A 59 -32.00 -0.75 5.98
N GLU A 60 -32.79 -1.63 6.60
CA GLU A 60 -33.52 -2.70 5.89
C GLU A 60 -34.51 -2.14 4.88
N VAL A 61 -35.23 -1.07 5.23
CA VAL A 61 -36.14 -0.39 4.31
C VAL A 61 -35.38 0.26 3.14
N VAL A 62 -34.24 0.90 3.43
CA VAL A 62 -33.39 1.48 2.38
C VAL A 62 -32.92 0.41 1.39
N GLN A 63 -32.51 -0.77 1.89
CA GLN A 63 -32.12 -1.90 1.04
C GLN A 63 -33.29 -2.37 0.16
N VAL A 64 -34.47 -2.60 0.74
CA VAL A 64 -35.66 -3.01 -0.03
C VAL A 64 -36.00 -2.00 -1.12
N LEU A 65 -35.97 -0.70 -0.81
CA LEU A 65 -36.27 0.34 -1.81
C LEU A 65 -35.23 0.37 -2.95
N LEU A 66 -33.95 0.19 -2.64
CA LEU A 66 -32.89 0.11 -3.64
C LEU A 66 -32.98 -1.15 -4.51
N GLU A 67 -33.39 -2.28 -3.93
CA GLU A 67 -33.67 -3.52 -4.67
C GLU A 67 -34.84 -3.33 -5.66
N GLN A 68 -35.88 -2.58 -5.25
CA GLN A 68 -37.02 -2.23 -6.10
C GLN A 68 -36.70 -1.12 -7.13
N GLY A 69 -35.46 -0.66 -7.22
CA GLY A 69 -35.03 0.30 -8.25
C GLY A 69 -35.46 1.74 -7.98
N CYS A 70 -35.59 2.15 -6.72
CA CYS A 70 -35.90 3.55 -6.39
C CYS A 70 -34.86 4.52 -6.95
N ASP A 71 -35.32 5.70 -7.38
CA ASP A 71 -34.45 6.79 -7.80
C ASP A 71 -33.90 7.53 -6.57
N ARG A 72 -32.58 7.42 -6.39
CA ARG A 72 -31.83 8.03 -5.29
C ARG A 72 -31.53 9.52 -5.51
N SER A 73 -31.73 10.02 -6.74
CA SER A 73 -31.41 11.40 -7.13
C SER A 73 -32.54 12.39 -6.86
N ILE A 74 -33.73 11.89 -6.48
CA ILE A 74 -34.88 12.74 -6.14
C ILE A 74 -34.52 13.65 -4.97
N ILE A 75 -34.90 14.92 -5.10
CA ILE A 75 -34.71 15.96 -4.09
C ILE A 75 -36.06 16.41 -3.52
N ASN A 76 -36.09 16.70 -2.21
CA ASN A 76 -37.26 17.28 -1.56
C ASN A 76 -37.32 18.82 -1.77
N LYS A 77 -38.36 19.47 -1.23
CA LYS A 77 -38.49 20.95 -1.29
C LYS A 77 -37.32 21.72 -0.65
N SER A 78 -36.58 21.08 0.26
CA SER A 78 -35.36 21.63 0.88
C SER A 78 -34.09 21.34 0.07
N ARG A 79 -34.21 20.81 -1.17
CA ARG A 79 -33.10 20.42 -2.05
C ARG A 79 -32.18 19.34 -1.47
N GLN A 80 -32.71 18.47 -0.62
CA GLN A 80 -31.95 17.37 -0.02
C GLN A 80 -32.30 16.05 -0.71
N THR A 81 -31.27 15.27 -1.04
CA THR A 81 -31.40 13.86 -1.42
C THR A 81 -31.49 12.97 -0.18
N ALA A 82 -31.86 11.70 -0.36
CA ALA A 82 -31.80 10.72 0.74
C ALA A 82 -30.37 10.57 1.32
N LEU A 83 -29.33 10.75 0.49
CA LEU A 83 -27.93 10.73 0.93
C LEU A 83 -27.59 11.90 1.85
N ASP A 84 -28.04 13.11 1.50
CA ASP A 84 -27.80 14.31 2.30
C ASP A 84 -28.47 14.20 3.67
N ILE A 85 -29.68 13.64 3.69
CA ILE A 85 -30.41 13.35 4.93
C ILE A 85 -29.64 12.33 5.77
N ALA A 86 -29.21 11.20 5.20
CA ALA A 86 -28.45 10.19 5.93
C ALA A 86 -27.15 10.74 6.53
N LYS A 87 -26.44 11.62 5.79
CA LYS A 87 -25.24 12.31 6.28
C LYS A 87 -25.55 13.28 7.42
N PHE A 88 -26.61 14.08 7.29
CA PHE A 88 -27.01 15.06 8.31
C PHE A 88 -27.34 14.38 9.65
N TRP A 89 -28.02 13.24 9.63
CA TRP A 89 -28.37 12.48 10.83
C TRP A 89 -27.26 11.52 11.30
N GLY A 90 -26.13 11.45 10.60
CA GLY A 90 -24.97 10.65 11.01
C GLY A 90 -25.08 9.15 10.74
N TYR A 91 -26.04 8.68 9.95
CA TYR A 91 -26.20 7.27 9.60
C TYR A 91 -25.22 6.84 8.52
N LYS A 92 -23.95 6.66 8.92
CA LYS A 92 -22.83 6.31 8.02
C LYS A 92 -23.10 5.07 7.17
N HIS A 93 -23.74 4.04 7.73
CA HIS A 93 -24.07 2.80 7.02
C HIS A 93 -25.07 3.03 5.88
N ILE A 94 -26.09 3.87 6.09
CA ILE A 94 -27.06 4.25 5.05
C ILE A 94 -26.41 5.18 4.01
N ALA A 95 -25.63 6.16 4.46
CA ALA A 95 -24.94 7.08 3.56
C ALA A 95 -24.00 6.33 2.60
N ASN A 96 -23.24 5.37 3.11
CA ASN A 96 -22.38 4.52 2.29
C ASN A 96 -23.19 3.68 1.29
N LEU A 97 -24.31 3.10 1.73
CA LEU A 97 -25.18 2.31 0.87
C LEU A 97 -25.79 3.14 -0.27
N LEU A 98 -26.22 4.36 0.01
CA LEU A 98 -26.79 5.29 -0.98
C LEU A 98 -25.74 5.85 -1.95
N ALA A 99 -24.49 6.03 -1.48
CA ALA A 99 -23.38 6.50 -2.30
C ALA A 99 -22.88 5.46 -3.32
N ASN A 100 -22.98 4.16 -3.01
CA ASN A 100 -22.53 3.10 -3.90
C ASN A 100 -23.52 2.89 -5.07
N VAL A 101 -23.19 3.42 -6.24
CA VAL A 101 -23.92 3.23 -7.50
C VAL A 101 -23.58 1.84 -8.05
N LYS A 102 -24.59 1.06 -8.44
CA LYS A 102 -24.43 -0.26 -9.06
C LYS A 102 -23.53 -0.17 -10.30
N GLY A 103 -22.37 -0.81 -10.23
CA GLY A 103 -21.72 -1.51 -11.32
C GLY A 103 -21.19 -2.82 -10.74
N ASP A 104 -21.96 -3.90 -10.84
CA ASP A 104 -21.59 -5.33 -10.69
C ASP A 104 -20.65 -5.82 -9.57
N GLN A 105 -20.40 -5.04 -8.53
CA GLN A 105 -19.68 -5.55 -7.37
C GLN A 105 -20.67 -5.84 -6.25
N LYS A 106 -20.78 -7.14 -5.91
CA LYS A 106 -21.42 -7.64 -4.68
C LYS A 106 -21.16 -6.66 -3.52
N PRO A 107 -22.11 -6.45 -2.61
CA PRO A 107 -21.86 -5.65 -1.43
C PRO A 107 -20.63 -6.24 -0.73
N SER A 108 -19.57 -5.44 -0.61
CA SER A 108 -18.40 -5.79 0.20
C SER A 108 -18.79 -5.70 1.67
N PHE A 109 -19.71 -6.54 2.08
CA PHE A 109 -19.82 -6.94 3.48
C PHE A 109 -18.56 -7.78 3.74
N LEU A 110 -17.46 -7.07 4.00
CA LEU A 110 -16.11 -7.61 4.15
C LEU A 110 -15.71 -8.45 2.92
N SER A 111 -15.01 -7.86 1.95
CA SER A 111 -14.14 -8.73 1.14
C SER A 111 -13.20 -9.40 2.13
N ASN A 112 -13.24 -10.73 2.23
CA ASN A 112 -12.14 -11.49 2.83
C ASN A 112 -10.86 -11.33 2.00
N ASP A 113 -10.90 -10.60 0.87
CA ASP A 113 -9.73 -9.95 0.32
C ASP A 113 -9.21 -8.98 1.37
N VAL A 114 -8.28 -9.46 2.18
CA VAL A 114 -7.29 -8.62 2.84
C VAL A 114 -6.70 -7.78 1.72
N LYS A 115 -7.15 -6.52 1.58
CA LYS A 115 -6.30 -5.53 0.93
C LYS A 115 -5.10 -5.41 1.85
N GLU A 116 -4.06 -6.17 1.53
CA GLU A 116 -2.76 -6.01 2.16
C GLU A 116 -2.33 -4.60 1.79
N TYR A 117 -2.59 -3.66 2.71
CA TYR A 117 -1.96 -2.36 2.67
C TYR A 117 -0.49 -2.63 2.98
N GLU A 118 0.28 -2.96 1.95
CA GLU A 118 1.72 -3.02 2.08
C GLU A 118 2.20 -1.63 2.48
N ASN A 119 2.98 -1.56 3.56
CA ASN A 119 3.63 -0.32 3.95
C ASN A 119 4.49 0.16 2.77
N TYR A 120 4.58 1.47 2.55
CA TYR A 120 5.43 2.07 1.51
C TYR A 120 6.88 1.54 1.56
N PHE A 121 7.39 1.25 2.76
CA PHE A 121 8.71 0.63 2.97
C PHE A 121 8.68 -0.90 3.09
N GLY A 122 7.51 -1.52 2.96
CA GLY A 122 7.29 -2.96 3.01
C GLY A 122 7.46 -3.67 1.67
N MET A 123 7.28 -2.94 0.56
CA MET A 123 7.53 -3.47 -0.79
C MET A 123 9.03 -3.64 -1.04
N THR A 124 9.45 -4.76 -1.62
CA THR A 124 10.85 -4.99 -1.97
C THR A 124 10.99 -5.64 -3.36
N LEU A 125 12.08 -5.31 -4.05
CA LEU A 125 12.47 -5.96 -5.30
C LEU A 125 13.36 -7.20 -5.09
N LEU A 126 13.67 -7.54 -3.84
CA LEU A 126 14.61 -8.60 -3.49
C LEU A 126 13.93 -9.76 -2.79
N ASP A 127 14.30 -10.98 -3.19
CA ASP A 127 14.17 -12.16 -2.33
C ASP A 127 15.31 -12.13 -1.30
N ARG A 128 14.96 -12.05 -0.01
CA ARG A 128 15.93 -11.90 1.08
C ARG A 128 16.88 -13.09 1.24
N ARG A 129 16.53 -14.28 0.72
CA ARG A 129 17.34 -15.51 0.78
C ARG A 129 18.09 -15.68 2.10
N SER A 130 17.35 -15.69 3.21
CA SER A 130 17.94 -15.76 4.55
C SER A 130 18.74 -17.05 4.77
N ASP A 131 18.42 -18.11 4.03
CA ASP A 131 19.16 -19.38 3.98
C ASP A 131 20.63 -19.20 3.57
N LYS A 132 20.95 -18.17 2.76
CA LYS A 132 22.31 -17.93 2.26
C LYS A 132 23.17 -17.05 3.17
N ARG A 133 22.59 -16.48 4.23
CA ARG A 133 23.32 -15.60 5.16
C ARG A 133 24.43 -16.32 5.93
N THR A 134 24.23 -17.60 6.24
CA THR A 134 25.22 -18.44 6.94
C THR A 134 26.30 -19.00 6.02
N ASP A 135 26.10 -18.98 4.70
CA ASP A 135 27.05 -19.52 3.72
C ASP A 135 28.11 -18.48 3.34
N SER A 136 29.20 -18.45 4.11
CA SER A 136 30.30 -17.52 3.88
C SER A 136 30.99 -17.73 2.52
N LYS A 137 31.05 -18.96 2.00
CA LYS A 137 31.70 -19.24 0.71
C LYS A 137 30.89 -18.65 -0.43
N TRP A 138 29.58 -18.85 -0.40
CA TRP A 138 28.67 -18.27 -1.38
C TRP A 138 28.68 -16.74 -1.33
N LEU A 139 28.65 -16.15 -0.14
CA LEU A 139 28.72 -14.69 0.02
C LEU A 139 30.02 -14.11 -0.55
N SER A 140 31.18 -14.70 -0.24
CA SER A 140 32.47 -14.25 -0.78
C SER A 140 32.53 -14.38 -2.31
N LYS A 141 32.01 -15.49 -2.88
CA LYS A 141 31.92 -15.67 -4.34
C LYS A 141 31.06 -14.59 -4.99
N LYS A 142 29.92 -14.25 -4.37
CA LYS A 142 29.02 -13.20 -4.87
C LYS A 142 29.61 -11.81 -4.70
N GLN A 143 30.37 -11.53 -3.65
CA GLN A 143 30.99 -10.21 -3.46
C GLN A 143 31.94 -9.83 -4.61
N SER A 144 32.70 -10.79 -5.14
CA SER A 144 33.58 -10.59 -6.30
C SER A 144 32.89 -10.74 -7.66
N HIS A 145 31.62 -11.13 -7.69
CA HIS A 145 30.93 -11.44 -8.94
C HIS A 145 30.56 -10.13 -9.69
N PRO A 146 30.77 -10.05 -11.02
CA PRO A 146 30.59 -8.82 -11.78
C PRO A 146 29.14 -8.32 -11.84
N THR A 147 28.16 -9.22 -11.68
CA THR A 147 26.73 -8.85 -11.72
C THR A 147 26.20 -8.39 -10.36
N THR A 148 26.99 -8.48 -9.29
CA THR A 148 26.55 -8.11 -7.94
C THR A 148 26.38 -6.60 -7.83
N ILE A 149 25.25 -6.20 -7.26
CA ILE A 149 24.87 -4.81 -7.07
C ILE A 149 25.20 -4.38 -5.65
N TYR A 150 25.82 -3.22 -5.53
CA TYR A 150 26.12 -2.56 -4.28
C TYR A 150 25.35 -1.25 -4.19
N ILE A 151 24.74 -1.00 -3.03
CA ILE A 151 24.20 0.31 -2.66
C ILE A 151 25.07 0.90 -1.56
N LEU A 152 25.56 2.11 -1.79
CA LEU A 152 26.51 2.76 -0.92
C LEU A 152 25.80 3.65 0.09
N PHE A 153 26.27 3.64 1.33
CA PHE A 153 25.79 4.48 2.41
C PHE A 153 26.94 5.26 3.05
N SER A 154 26.66 6.51 3.41
CA SER A 154 27.51 7.31 4.27
C SER A 154 26.65 7.99 5.33
N ASN A 155 27.00 7.82 6.61
CA ASN A 155 26.21 8.31 7.75
C ASN A 155 24.71 7.94 7.65
N LEU A 156 24.42 6.70 7.25
CA LEU A 156 23.06 6.16 7.03
C LEU A 156 22.25 6.81 5.90
N ASN A 157 22.89 7.61 5.04
CA ASN A 157 22.26 8.21 3.86
C ASN A 157 22.63 7.38 2.62
N PRO A 158 21.65 6.96 1.79
CA PRO A 158 21.94 6.19 0.59
C PRO A 158 22.50 7.09 -0.52
N LEU A 159 23.36 6.53 -1.36
CA LEU A 159 23.80 7.18 -2.59
C LEU A 159 22.71 7.07 -3.66
N VAL A 160 22.34 8.20 -4.24
CA VAL A 160 21.29 8.32 -5.26
C VAL A 160 21.79 9.10 -6.46
N THR A 161 21.09 8.95 -7.59
CA THR A 161 21.28 9.72 -8.80
C THR A 161 19.96 10.34 -9.24
N LEU A 162 20.05 11.44 -9.99
CA LEU A 162 18.90 12.06 -10.64
C LEU A 162 18.79 11.50 -12.06
N SER A 163 17.74 10.74 -12.33
CA SER A 163 17.46 10.23 -13.67
C SER A 163 16.59 11.24 -14.41
N GLY A 164 17.19 12.04 -15.29
CA GLY A 164 16.50 12.99 -16.17
C GLY A 164 17.17 13.03 -17.55
N GLY A 165 16.58 12.34 -18.53
CA GLY A 165 17.02 12.45 -19.92
C GLY A 165 16.65 13.80 -20.51
N ILE A 166 17.44 14.28 -21.48
CA ILE A 166 17.21 15.52 -22.25
C ILE A 166 15.84 15.51 -22.96
N ASP A 167 15.24 14.32 -23.15
CA ASP A 167 13.96 14.12 -23.81
C ASP A 167 12.95 13.38 -22.91
N SER A 168 12.28 14.08 -22.00
CA SER A 168 10.91 13.71 -21.57
C SER A 168 10.34 14.72 -20.58
N SER A 169 9.06 15.03 -20.77
CA SER A 169 8.19 15.88 -19.95
C SER A 169 7.90 15.34 -18.53
N GLN A 170 8.81 14.58 -17.92
CA GLN A 170 8.67 14.01 -16.58
C GLN A 170 9.59 14.73 -15.59
N HIS A 171 9.09 15.01 -14.40
CA HIS A 171 9.88 15.58 -13.30
C HIS A 171 11.09 14.68 -12.99
N PRO A 172 12.24 15.24 -12.62
CA PRO A 172 13.43 14.47 -12.30
C PRO A 172 13.14 13.49 -11.16
N GLU A 173 13.37 12.21 -11.41
CA GLU A 173 13.11 11.13 -10.45
C GLU A 173 14.42 10.74 -9.74
N VAL A 174 14.37 10.66 -8.41
CA VAL A 174 15.51 10.21 -7.60
C VAL A 174 15.53 8.68 -7.62
N LYS A 175 16.67 8.11 -8.02
CA LYS A 175 16.86 6.65 -8.08
C LYS A 175 18.09 6.24 -7.29
N LEU A 176 18.11 5.02 -6.78
CA LEU A 176 19.30 4.48 -6.14
C LEU A 176 20.44 4.36 -7.13
N CYS A 177 21.62 4.82 -6.72
CA CYS A 177 22.85 4.59 -7.45
C CYS A 177 23.25 3.11 -7.27
N ARG A 178 23.14 2.33 -8.36
CA ARG A 178 23.53 0.91 -8.39
C ARG A 178 24.98 0.81 -8.82
N LEU A 179 25.83 0.36 -7.90
CA LEU A 179 27.26 0.18 -8.12
C LEU A 179 27.59 -1.29 -8.34
N TYR A 180 28.71 -1.57 -9.00
CA TYR A 180 29.21 -2.93 -9.21
C TYR A 180 30.52 -3.15 -8.48
N HIS A 181 30.99 -4.39 -8.45
CA HIS A 181 32.23 -4.77 -7.74
C HIS A 181 33.42 -3.85 -8.07
N LYS A 182 33.60 -3.48 -9.34
CA LYS A 182 34.69 -2.59 -9.80
C LYS A 182 34.64 -1.18 -9.18
N ASP A 183 33.45 -0.70 -8.84
CA ASP A 183 33.26 0.65 -8.30
C ASP A 183 33.58 0.67 -6.80
N VAL A 184 33.33 -0.44 -6.10
CA VAL A 184 33.45 -0.55 -4.64
C VAL A 184 34.69 -1.33 -4.17
N GLU A 185 35.46 -1.95 -5.08
CA GLU A 185 36.65 -2.76 -4.76
C GLU A 185 37.65 -1.99 -3.88
N GLN A 186 37.88 -0.71 -4.20
CA GLN A 186 38.76 0.16 -3.41
C GLN A 186 38.25 0.38 -1.97
N CYS A 187 36.93 0.45 -1.78
CA CYS A 187 36.31 0.63 -0.48
C CYS A 187 36.33 -0.69 0.32
N LEU A 188 36.10 -1.83 -0.34
CA LEU A 188 36.13 -3.15 0.27
C LEU A 188 37.54 -3.53 0.77
N ASN A 189 38.58 -3.09 0.07
CA ASN A 189 39.97 -3.35 0.45
C ASN A 189 40.49 -2.41 1.55
N GLN A 190 39.79 -1.30 1.83
CA GLN A 190 40.13 -0.38 2.92
C GLN A 190 39.53 -0.93 4.23
N THR A 191 40.41 -1.42 5.11
CA THR A 191 40.06 -2.34 6.21
C THR A 191 39.45 -1.71 7.45
N GLU A 192 39.37 -0.39 7.60
CA GLU A 192 39.21 0.14 8.97
C GLU A 192 37.77 0.30 9.48
N GLU A 193 36.73 0.64 8.70
CA GLU A 193 35.36 0.74 9.24
C GLU A 193 34.21 0.44 8.23
N CYS A 194 34.45 -0.42 7.24
CA CYS A 194 33.41 -0.78 6.26
C CYS A 194 32.42 -1.81 6.83
N THR A 195 31.12 -1.50 6.81
CA THR A 195 30.07 -2.46 7.16
C THR A 195 29.37 -2.94 5.90
N LEU A 196 29.41 -4.25 5.66
CA LEU A 196 28.81 -4.90 4.50
C LEU A 196 27.65 -5.80 4.92
N ILE A 197 26.48 -5.61 4.31
CA ILE A 197 25.25 -6.36 4.62
C ILE A 197 24.69 -6.97 3.34
N PHE A 198 24.34 -8.25 3.36
CA PHE A 198 23.68 -8.95 2.26
C PHE A 198 22.17 -8.69 2.26
N LEU A 199 21.64 -8.02 1.24
CA LEU A 199 20.23 -7.62 1.23
C LEU A 199 19.31 -8.72 0.68
N GLY A 200 19.81 -9.50 -0.28
CA GLY A 200 19.05 -10.52 -0.98
C GLY A 200 19.50 -10.68 -2.43
N VAL A 201 18.67 -11.35 -3.23
CA VAL A 201 18.84 -11.52 -4.68
C VAL A 201 17.66 -10.91 -5.43
N GLU A 202 17.90 -10.40 -6.64
CA GLU A 202 16.86 -9.77 -7.45
C GLU A 202 15.78 -10.78 -7.89
N LEU A 203 14.51 -10.40 -7.72
CA LEU A 203 13.36 -11.18 -8.21
C LEU A 203 13.29 -11.05 -9.74
N GLY A 204 13.77 -12.06 -10.48
CA GLY A 204 13.65 -12.08 -11.93
C GLY A 204 12.18 -12.13 -12.38
N GLN A 205 11.83 -11.41 -13.46
CA GLN A 205 10.47 -11.35 -14.02
C GLN A 205 9.85 -12.73 -14.38
N ASN A 206 10.68 -13.78 -14.52
CA ASN A 206 10.26 -15.15 -14.85
C ASN A 206 10.25 -16.13 -13.66
N LEU A 207 10.61 -15.71 -12.44
CA LEU A 207 10.78 -16.62 -11.28
C LEU A 207 9.58 -16.66 -10.32
N THR A 208 8.54 -15.87 -10.58
CA THR A 208 7.33 -15.79 -9.74
C THR A 208 6.54 -17.10 -9.64
N ALA A 209 6.83 -18.11 -10.46
CA ALA A 209 6.17 -19.42 -10.41
C ALA A 209 7.01 -20.55 -9.76
N ALA A 210 8.29 -20.32 -9.43
CA ALA A 210 9.21 -21.42 -9.07
C ALA A 210 9.59 -21.51 -7.58
N CYS A 211 9.27 -20.50 -6.76
CA CYS A 211 9.73 -20.43 -5.37
C CYS A 211 8.89 -21.26 -4.38
N ASN A 212 8.52 -22.48 -4.75
CA ASN A 212 8.07 -23.51 -3.81
C ASN A 212 9.23 -24.48 -3.58
N GLY A 213 10.13 -24.15 -2.64
CA GLY A 213 11.00 -25.11 -1.96
C GLY A 213 11.96 -25.96 -2.82
N ARG A 214 12.30 -25.56 -4.05
CA ARG A 214 13.31 -26.27 -4.84
C ARG A 214 14.72 -25.80 -4.46
N VAL A 215 15.58 -26.77 -4.16
CA VAL A 215 17.04 -26.57 -4.10
C VAL A 215 17.51 -26.27 -5.52
N LEU A 216 18.03 -25.05 -5.75
CA LEU A 216 18.59 -24.66 -7.03
C LEU A 216 19.93 -25.38 -7.24
N GLN A 217 20.23 -25.79 -8.47
CA GLN A 217 21.53 -26.34 -8.82
C GLN A 217 22.59 -25.22 -8.83
N GLU A 218 23.87 -25.54 -8.62
CA GLU A 218 24.98 -24.57 -8.50
C GLU A 218 25.04 -23.58 -9.68
N ASP A 219 24.76 -24.05 -10.90
CA ASP A 219 24.73 -23.22 -12.12
C ASP A 219 23.59 -22.20 -12.15
N GLU A 220 22.47 -22.48 -11.48
CA GLU A 220 21.33 -21.55 -11.35
C GLU A 220 21.57 -20.53 -10.24
N GLU A 221 22.26 -20.92 -9.17
CA GLU A 221 22.63 -20.00 -8.09
C GLU A 221 23.63 -18.93 -8.55
N ASP A 222 24.53 -19.28 -9.47
CA ASP A 222 25.49 -18.34 -10.05
C ASP A 222 24.83 -17.24 -10.88
N ARG A 223 23.68 -17.52 -11.50
CA ARG A 223 22.90 -16.55 -12.28
C ARG A 223 22.15 -15.52 -11.41
N LEU A 224 22.00 -15.78 -10.11
CA LEU A 224 21.31 -14.86 -9.21
C LEU A 224 22.11 -13.57 -9.02
N VAL A 225 21.45 -12.43 -9.23
CA VAL A 225 22.01 -11.09 -9.00
C VAL A 225 21.88 -10.77 -7.52
N ALA A 226 23.00 -10.82 -6.79
CA ALA A 226 23.06 -10.50 -5.37
C ALA A 226 23.13 -8.99 -5.13
N TRP A 227 22.50 -8.53 -4.05
CA TRP A 227 22.52 -7.14 -3.62
C TRP A 227 23.16 -7.01 -2.25
N PHE A 228 24.05 -6.03 -2.09
CA PHE A 228 24.70 -5.70 -0.84
C PHE A 228 24.56 -4.22 -0.50
N ALA A 229 24.40 -3.91 0.78
CA ALA A 229 24.58 -2.56 1.30
C ALA A 229 25.99 -2.43 1.87
N LEU A 230 26.70 -1.39 1.45
CA LEU A 230 28.04 -1.07 1.92
C LEU A 230 28.00 0.31 2.59
N SER A 231 28.34 0.37 3.87
CA SER A 231 28.54 1.63 4.59
C SER A 231 30.02 1.97 4.64
N ILE A 232 30.34 3.21 4.27
CA ILE A 232 31.68 3.76 4.24
C ILE A 232 31.80 4.99 5.14
N ASP A 233 33.03 5.32 5.51
CA ASP A 233 33.36 6.52 6.28
C ASP A 233 33.17 7.81 5.45
N SER A 234 33.15 8.94 6.14
CA SER A 234 32.90 10.24 5.51
C SER A 234 34.04 10.67 4.56
N ALA A 235 35.29 10.28 4.81
CA ALA A 235 36.42 10.65 3.94
C ALA A 235 36.39 9.85 2.63
N SER A 236 36.06 8.57 2.69
CA SER A 236 35.83 7.72 1.51
C SER A 236 34.61 8.19 0.71
N ALA A 237 33.55 8.65 1.38
CA ALA A 237 32.36 9.20 0.74
C ALA A 237 32.67 10.46 -0.08
N GLU A 238 33.51 11.37 0.42
CA GLU A 238 33.93 12.56 -0.34
C GLU A 238 34.78 12.21 -1.57
N LYS A 239 35.70 11.25 -1.45
CA LYS A 239 36.46 10.74 -2.60
C LYS A 239 35.53 10.12 -3.65
N PHE A 240 34.49 9.42 -3.20
CA PHE A 240 33.51 8.81 -4.10
C PHE A 240 32.71 9.87 -4.86
N LYS A 241 32.24 10.93 -4.18
CA LYS A 241 31.55 12.07 -4.82
C LYS A 241 32.41 12.74 -5.90
N GLN A 242 33.71 12.93 -5.63
CA GLN A 242 34.63 13.53 -6.61
C GLN A 242 34.78 12.68 -7.89
N LYS A 243 34.63 11.36 -7.78
CA LYS A 243 34.72 10.44 -8.91
C LYS A 243 33.40 10.31 -9.68
N HIS A 244 32.27 10.55 -9.02
CA HIS A 244 30.93 10.35 -9.53
C HIS A 244 30.08 11.63 -9.34
N GLU A 245 30.27 12.61 -10.22
CA GLU A 245 29.62 13.93 -10.12
C GLU A 245 28.09 13.87 -10.20
N ASP A 246 27.53 12.86 -10.87
CA ASP A 246 26.08 12.67 -11.04
C ASP A 246 25.39 12.05 -9.80
N CYS A 247 26.16 11.68 -8.77
CA CYS A 247 25.69 10.96 -7.60
C CYS A 247 25.82 11.82 -6.34
N TYR A 248 24.84 11.74 -5.44
CA TYR A 248 24.91 12.39 -4.14
C TYR A 248 24.27 11.54 -3.06
N PHE A 249 24.64 11.78 -1.80
CA PHE A 249 24.01 11.08 -0.67
C PHE A 249 22.73 11.80 -0.27
N LEU A 250 21.63 11.07 -0.19
CA LEU A 250 20.30 11.63 0.05
C LEU A 250 20.13 12.03 1.52
N HIS A 251 20.09 13.34 1.79
CA HIS A 251 19.88 13.91 3.13
C HIS A 251 19.01 15.18 3.08
N PRO A 252 18.28 15.54 4.16
CA PRO A 252 18.03 14.74 5.36
C PRO A 252 17.08 13.55 5.07
N PRO A 253 17.10 12.46 5.85
CA PRO A 253 16.31 11.26 5.57
C PRO A 253 14.80 11.50 5.41
N MET A 254 14.21 12.37 6.22
CA MET A 254 12.81 12.77 6.11
C MET A 254 12.74 14.24 5.65
N PRO A 255 11.97 14.58 4.58
CA PRO A 255 11.12 13.70 3.76
C PRO A 255 11.84 13.07 2.55
N ALA A 256 13.16 13.23 2.41
CA ALA A 256 13.84 12.91 1.15
C ALA A 256 13.72 11.44 0.73
N LEU A 257 13.69 10.49 1.67
CA LEU A 257 13.50 9.06 1.37
C LEU A 257 12.16 8.76 0.69
N LEU A 258 11.14 9.63 0.81
CA LEU A 258 9.85 9.50 0.13
C LEU A 258 9.90 9.90 -1.35
N GLN A 259 11.04 10.40 -1.82
CA GLN A 259 11.27 10.70 -3.24
C GLN A 259 11.69 9.46 -4.04
N LEU A 260 12.08 8.37 -3.36
CA LEU A 260 12.43 7.11 -4.01
C LEU A 260 11.17 6.37 -4.47
N PRO A 261 11.26 5.53 -5.51
CA PRO A 261 10.16 4.64 -5.86
C PRO A 261 9.95 3.57 -4.76
N GLU A 262 8.70 3.15 -4.54
CA GLU A 262 8.28 2.25 -3.44
C GLU A 262 9.19 1.01 -3.28
N LYS A 263 9.52 0.35 -4.39
CA LYS A 263 10.37 -0.84 -4.40
C LYS A 263 11.79 -0.55 -3.90
N GLU A 264 12.37 0.57 -4.32
CA GLU A 264 13.73 0.98 -3.90
C GLU A 264 13.70 1.50 -2.47
N ALA A 265 12.65 2.24 -2.10
CA ALA A 265 12.45 2.74 -0.75
C ALA A 265 12.46 1.59 0.28
N GLY A 266 11.79 0.46 0.01
CA GLY A 266 11.81 -0.70 0.91
C GLY A 266 13.18 -1.38 1.01
N VAL A 267 13.96 -1.44 -0.07
CA VAL A 267 15.36 -1.92 -0.02
C VAL A 267 16.22 -0.98 0.85
N VAL A 268 16.08 0.33 0.69
CA VAL A 268 16.77 1.31 1.54
C VAL A 268 16.34 1.17 2.99
N ALA A 269 15.05 0.96 3.26
CA ALA A 269 14.55 0.78 4.62
C ALA A 269 15.18 -0.45 5.29
N GLN A 270 15.29 -1.57 4.59
CA GLN A 270 16.00 -2.76 5.06
C GLN A 270 17.47 -2.44 5.35
N ALA A 271 18.20 -1.92 4.36
CA ALA A 271 19.63 -1.63 4.49
C ALA A 271 19.92 -0.64 5.62
N ARG A 272 19.24 0.51 5.61
CA ARG A 272 19.42 1.60 6.57
C ARG A 272 19.09 1.17 7.99
N SER A 273 18.08 0.34 8.20
CA SER A 273 17.72 -0.17 9.53
C SER A 273 18.80 -1.07 10.11
N VAL A 274 19.34 -1.99 9.30
CA VAL A 274 20.40 -2.90 9.74
C VAL A 274 21.70 -2.12 9.97
N LEU A 275 22.05 -1.17 9.09
CA LEU A 275 23.19 -0.27 9.30
C LEU A 275 23.05 0.57 10.58
N ALA A 276 21.88 1.15 10.83
CA ALA A 276 21.64 1.91 12.06
C ALA A 276 21.75 1.04 13.32
N TRP A 277 21.38 -0.25 13.22
CA TRP A 277 21.62 -1.22 14.27
C TRP A 277 23.12 -1.51 14.45
N HIS A 278 23.89 -1.60 13.36
CA HIS A 278 25.34 -1.74 13.45
C HIS A 278 26.01 -0.57 14.18
N ASP A 279 25.60 0.66 13.88
CA ASP A 279 26.13 1.88 14.49
C ASP A 279 25.84 1.95 16.00
N ARG A 280 24.61 1.60 16.41
CA ARG A 280 24.16 1.77 17.80
C ARG A 280 24.48 0.61 18.72
N TYR A 281 24.52 -0.62 18.19
CA TYR A 281 24.68 -1.84 18.98
C TYR A 281 26.07 -2.47 18.78
N ARG A 282 27.15 -1.68 18.91
CA ARG A 282 28.54 -2.17 18.73
C ARG A 282 29.01 -3.11 19.85
N PHE A 283 28.43 -3.00 21.03
CA PHE A 283 28.80 -3.78 22.22
C PHE A 283 27.68 -4.71 22.66
N CYS A 284 28.05 -5.80 23.35
CA CYS A 284 27.13 -6.77 23.90
C CYS A 284 26.30 -6.12 25.01
N PRO A 285 24.94 -6.15 24.93
CA PRO A 285 24.09 -5.57 25.97
C PRO A 285 24.24 -6.26 27.33
N THR A 286 24.67 -7.52 27.37
CA THR A 286 24.73 -8.33 28.59
C THR A 286 26.01 -8.08 29.41
N CYS A 287 27.16 -7.93 28.74
CA CYS A 287 28.46 -7.84 29.43
C CYS A 287 29.31 -6.63 29.01
N GLY A 288 28.89 -5.84 28.02
CA GLY A 288 29.64 -4.69 27.52
C GLY A 288 30.85 -5.04 26.64
N SER A 289 31.13 -6.31 26.38
CA SER A 289 32.21 -6.74 25.48
C SER A 289 31.96 -6.33 24.03
N THR A 290 33.01 -6.33 23.20
CA THR A 290 32.89 -6.11 21.76
C THR A 290 32.10 -7.24 21.10
N THR A 291 31.50 -6.97 19.94
CA THR A 291 30.75 -7.96 19.18
C THR A 291 31.35 -8.14 17.79
N LYS A 292 31.20 -9.34 17.22
CA LYS A 292 31.58 -9.67 15.85
C LYS A 292 30.33 -9.79 14.98
N THR A 293 30.40 -9.28 13.76
CA THR A 293 29.32 -9.40 12.79
C THR A 293 29.35 -10.77 12.11
N GLU A 294 28.20 -11.44 12.04
CA GLU A 294 28.01 -12.74 11.43
C GLU A 294 26.74 -12.74 10.53
N GLU A 295 26.50 -13.87 9.86
CA GLU A 295 25.27 -14.11 9.06
C GLU A 295 24.98 -13.02 8.02
N GLY A 296 26.00 -12.64 7.24
CA GLY A 296 25.86 -11.64 6.18
C GLY A 296 25.44 -10.24 6.68
N GLY A 297 25.73 -9.90 7.94
CA GLY A 297 25.38 -8.62 8.54
C GLY A 297 24.12 -8.65 9.41
N TYR A 298 23.49 -9.81 9.64
CA TYR A 298 22.23 -9.90 10.39
C TYR A 298 22.39 -10.34 11.84
N LYS A 299 23.62 -10.63 12.27
CA LYS A 299 23.89 -11.11 13.62
C LYS A 299 25.13 -10.48 14.19
N LYS A 300 25.09 -10.25 15.51
CA LYS A 300 26.22 -9.85 16.32
C LYS A 300 26.40 -10.86 17.43
N THR A 301 27.59 -11.44 17.50
CA THR A 301 27.96 -12.44 18.49
C THR A 301 28.96 -11.80 19.46
N CYS A 302 28.70 -11.95 20.76
CA CYS A 302 29.57 -11.46 21.84
C CYS A 302 30.91 -12.19 21.85
#